data_AF-A0A3C0Y856-F1
#
_entry.id   AF-A0A3C0Y856-F1
#
_cell.length_a   1.000
_cell.length_b   1.000
_cell.length_c   1.000
_cell.angle_alpha   90.00
_cell.angle_beta   90.00
_cell.angle_gamma   90.00
#
_symmetry.space_group_name_H-M   'P 1'
#
loop_
_entity.id
_entity.type
_entity.pdbx_description
1 polymer ?
#
loop_
_entity_poly.entity_id
_entity_poly.type
_entity_poly.pdbx_seq_one_letter_code
_entity_poly.pdbx_strand_id
1 'polypeptide(L)'
;MTNLQVERDWLDAGESLNLTELSRVCEMSTAELNELVEYGALSPLDSSQQERLFAAKCIPPLRTAGRLHFDFDPDLFTVVIPMEYMHRIETLECQVQSLQAKHP
;
A
#
# COMPACT_ATOMS: atom_id res chain seq x y z
N MET A 1 -19.68 4.82 -16.54
CA MET A 1 -20.10 3.99 -15.39
C MET A 1 -19.67 2.57 -15.72
N THR A 2 -18.75 1.87 -15.05
CA THR A 2 -18.10 2.09 -13.76
C THR A 2 -16.88 1.12 -13.73
N ASN A 3 -15.76 1.49 -14.36
CA ASN A 3 -14.53 0.68 -14.25
C ASN A 3 -13.97 0.66 -12.82
N LEU A 4 -14.44 1.58 -11.97
CA LEU A 4 -14.08 1.70 -10.56
C LEU A 4 -14.83 0.71 -9.64
N GLN A 5 -15.89 0.03 -10.11
CA GLN A 5 -16.58 -0.98 -9.29
C GLN A 5 -15.92 -2.36 -9.40
N VAL A 6 -15.42 -2.72 -10.59
CA VAL A 6 -14.72 -4.00 -10.79
C VAL A 6 -13.41 -4.06 -10.00
N GLU A 7 -12.73 -2.92 -9.80
CA GLU A 7 -11.55 -2.85 -8.91
C GLU A 7 -11.90 -2.99 -7.41
N ARG A 8 -13.13 -2.70 -6.98
CA ARG A 8 -13.53 -2.87 -5.57
C ARG A 8 -13.90 -4.30 -5.21
N ASP A 9 -14.41 -5.09 -6.17
CA ASP A 9 -14.90 -6.44 -5.90
C ASP A 9 -13.79 -7.52 -5.90
N TRP A 10 -12.58 -7.22 -6.39
CA TRP A 10 -11.42 -8.14 -6.34
C TRP A 10 -10.71 -8.17 -4.97
N LEU A 11 -11.05 -7.26 -4.06
CA LEU A 11 -10.30 -7.00 -2.82
C LEU A 11 -10.78 -7.76 -1.58
N ASP A 12 -11.88 -8.52 -1.66
CA ASP A 12 -12.59 -9.02 -0.47
C ASP A 12 -12.48 -10.55 -0.21
N ALA A 13 -11.63 -11.27 -0.95
CA ALA A 13 -11.55 -12.74 -0.82
C ALA A 13 -10.12 -13.28 -0.77
N GLY A 14 -9.38 -12.99 0.32
CA GLY A 14 -8.27 -13.87 0.76
C GLY A 14 -7.09 -14.09 -0.20
N GLU A 15 -6.99 -13.37 -1.31
CA GLU A 15 -5.91 -13.57 -2.26
C GLU A 15 -4.60 -12.99 -1.71
N SER A 16 -3.62 -13.87 -1.59
CA SER A 16 -2.24 -13.53 -1.32
C SER A 16 -1.43 -13.65 -2.60
N LEU A 17 -0.56 -12.68 -2.86
CA LEU A 17 0.28 -12.65 -4.06
C LEU A 17 1.73 -12.88 -3.66
N ASN A 18 2.49 -13.59 -4.49
CA ASN A 18 3.94 -13.60 -4.36
C ASN A 18 4.56 -12.27 -4.87
N LEU A 19 5.85 -12.08 -4.60
CA LEU A 19 6.56 -10.85 -4.98
C LEU A 19 6.50 -10.55 -6.49
N THR A 20 6.53 -11.58 -7.34
CA THR A 20 6.50 -11.43 -8.80
C THR A 20 5.12 -11.01 -9.30
N GLU A 21 4.06 -11.57 -8.72
CA GLU A 21 2.68 -11.18 -9.01
C GLU A 21 2.41 -9.76 -8.55
N LEU A 22 2.85 -9.41 -7.33
CA LEU A 22 2.72 -8.07 -6.77
C LEU A 22 3.45 -7.02 -7.64
N SER A 23 4.65 -7.33 -8.11
CA SER A 23 5.42 -6.50 -9.04
C SER A 23 4.64 -6.17 -10.31
N ARG A 24 3.98 -7.18 -10.90
CA ARG A 24 3.18 -6.99 -12.12
C ARG A 24 1.95 -6.14 -11.88
N VAL A 25 1.23 -6.35 -10.78
CA VAL A 25 -0.04 -5.66 -10.49
C VAL A 25 0.19 -4.20 -10.07
N CYS A 26 1.26 -3.96 -9.33
CA CYS A 26 1.62 -2.63 -8.84
C CYS A 26 2.45 -1.81 -9.84
N GLU A 27 2.88 -2.42 -10.95
CA GLU A 27 3.81 -1.80 -11.93
C GLU A 27 5.12 -1.31 -11.28
N MET A 28 5.59 -2.05 -10.26
CA MET A 28 6.83 -1.77 -9.54
C MET A 28 7.81 -2.91 -9.76
N SER A 29 9.11 -2.63 -9.83
CA SER A 29 10.12 -3.67 -9.89
C SER A 29 10.16 -4.49 -8.61
N THR A 30 10.61 -5.74 -8.70
CA THR A 30 10.84 -6.57 -7.51
C THR A 30 11.92 -5.99 -6.60
N ALA A 31 12.85 -5.18 -7.12
CA ALA A 31 13.88 -4.51 -6.34
C ALA A 31 13.26 -3.44 -5.42
N GLU A 32 12.42 -2.55 -5.96
CA GLU A 32 11.71 -1.54 -5.17
C GLU A 32 10.80 -2.19 -4.11
N LEU A 33 10.10 -3.27 -4.47
CA LEU A 33 9.29 -4.01 -3.50
C LEU A 33 10.14 -4.66 -2.40
N ASN A 34 11.34 -5.15 -2.72
CA ASN A 34 12.26 -5.68 -1.71
C ASN A 34 12.76 -4.59 -0.78
N GLU A 35 13.13 -3.42 -1.31
CA GLU A 35 13.52 -2.27 -0.49
C GLU A 35 12.39 -1.85 0.45
N LEU A 36 11.13 -1.80 -0.03
CA LEU A 36 9.98 -1.54 0.84
C LEU A 36 9.83 -2.58 1.96
N VAL A 37 10.21 -3.84 1.73
CA VAL A 37 10.23 -4.86 2.77
C VAL A 37 11.39 -4.63 3.75
N GLU A 38 12.57 -4.30 3.26
CA GLU A 38 13.75 -4.01 4.07
C GLU A 38 13.54 -2.79 4.98
N TYR A 39 12.82 -1.77 4.48
CA TYR A 39 12.43 -0.60 5.26
C TYR A 39 11.20 -0.83 6.15
N GLY A 40 10.55 -1.99 6.06
CA GLY A 40 9.37 -2.35 6.85
C GLY A 40 8.04 -1.72 6.41
N ALA A 41 8.04 -0.98 5.29
CA ALA A 41 6.84 -0.37 4.70
C ALA A 41 5.91 -1.41 4.04
N LEU A 42 6.47 -2.54 3.60
CA LEU A 42 5.73 -3.68 3.08
C LEU A 42 6.05 -4.92 3.91
N SER A 43 5.03 -5.54 4.50
CA SER A 43 5.21 -6.75 5.32
C SER A 43 4.64 -7.98 4.62
N PRO A 44 5.41 -9.08 4.50
CA PRO A 44 4.84 -10.36 4.08
C PRO A 44 3.89 -10.89 5.17
N LEU A 45 2.95 -11.73 4.77
CA LEU A 45 2.02 -12.44 5.65
C LEU A 45 2.75 -13.37 6.62
N ASP A 46 3.82 -14.01 6.16
CA ASP A 46 4.69 -14.87 6.94
C ASP A 46 6.14 -14.69 6.48
N SER A 47 6.98 -14.16 7.38
CA SER A 47 8.40 -13.90 7.12
C SER A 47 9.28 -15.15 7.25
N SER A 48 8.72 -16.27 7.73
CA SER A 48 9.47 -17.53 7.94
C SER A 48 9.47 -18.44 6.71
N GLN A 49 8.64 -18.14 5.71
CA GLN A 49 8.53 -18.93 4.48
C GLN A 49 9.57 -18.53 3.44
N GLN A 50 9.98 -19.51 2.65
CA GLN A 50 10.95 -19.33 1.57
C GLN A 50 10.36 -18.49 0.42
N GLU A 51 9.05 -18.60 0.18
CA GLU A 51 8.29 -17.73 -0.72
C GLU A 51 7.47 -16.73 0.10
N ARG A 52 7.71 -15.43 -0.11
CA ARG A 52 6.99 -14.36 0.59
C ARG A 52 5.66 -14.09 -0.10
N LEU A 53 4.59 -14.18 0.69
CA LEU A 53 3.22 -13.87 0.27
C LEU A 53 2.78 -12.54 0.87
N PHE A 54 2.03 -11.76 0.12
CA PHE A 54 1.53 -10.43 0.51
C PHE A 54 0.02 -10.40 0.35
N ALA A 55 -0.67 -9.76 1.29
CA ALA A 55 -2.11 -9.62 1.21
C ALA A 55 -2.50 -8.65 0.08
N ALA A 56 -3.48 -8.99 -0.76
CA ALA A 56 -3.96 -8.13 -1.85
C ALA A 56 -4.33 -6.70 -1.42
N LYS A 57 -4.70 -6.50 -0.14
CA LYS A 57 -4.94 -5.17 0.44
C LYS A 57 -3.75 -4.20 0.37
N CYS A 58 -2.52 -4.66 0.13
CA CYS A 58 -1.37 -3.78 -0.07
C CYS A 58 -1.30 -3.18 -1.49
N ILE A 59 -2.08 -3.68 -2.45
CA ILE A 59 -2.04 -3.22 -3.84
C ILE A 59 -2.42 -1.73 -3.98
N PRO A 60 -3.55 -1.24 -3.42
CA PRO A 60 -3.89 0.19 -3.55
C PRO A 60 -2.82 1.15 -3.01
N PRO A 61 -2.28 0.99 -1.78
CA PRO A 61 -1.23 1.89 -1.30
C PRO A 61 0.08 1.76 -2.09
N LEU A 62 0.45 0.56 -2.56
CA LEU A 62 1.65 0.38 -3.40
C LEU A 62 1.53 1.09 -4.75
N ARG A 63 0.37 1.03 -5.40
CA ARG A 63 0.12 1.78 -6.65
C ARG A 63 0.22 3.29 -6.44
N THR A 64 -0.25 3.79 -5.29
CA THR A 64 -0.07 5.20 -4.92
C THR A 64 1.40 5.54 -4.70
N ALA A 65 2.16 4.67 -4.04
CA ALA A 65 3.61 4.82 -3.85
C ALA A 65 4.36 4.86 -5.19
N GLY A 66 4.07 3.93 -6.09
CA GLY A 66 4.70 3.84 -7.40
C GLY A 66 4.43 5.07 -8.27
N ARG A 67 3.20 5.61 -8.24
CA ARG A 67 2.87 6.87 -8.93
C ARG A 67 3.66 8.05 -8.36
N LEU A 68 3.72 8.18 -7.04
CA LEU A 68 4.52 9.22 -6.37
C LEU A 68 6.02 9.05 -6.66
N HIS A 69 6.53 7.83 -6.76
CA HIS A 69 7.92 7.58 -7.10
C HIS A 69 8.22 7.99 -8.55
N PHE A 70 7.35 7.63 -9.48
CA PHE A 70 7.47 7.97 -10.91
C PHE A 70 7.34 9.47 -11.19
N ASP A 71 6.41 10.15 -10.52
CA ASP A 71 6.10 11.56 -10.78
C ASP A 71 7.13 12.53 -10.18
N PHE A 72 7.93 12.08 -9.21
CA PHE A 72 8.77 13.00 -8.43
C PHE A 72 10.28 12.82 -8.60
N ASP A 73 10.81 11.68 -9.10
CA ASP A 73 12.25 11.36 -9.19
C ASP A 73 13.12 12.15 -8.19
N PRO A 74 13.07 11.77 -6.91
CA PRO A 74 14.33 11.22 -6.40
C PRO A 74 14.11 10.14 -5.33
N ASP A 75 14.95 9.11 -5.36
CA ASP A 75 15.33 8.22 -4.25
C ASP A 75 14.18 7.68 -3.37
N LEU A 76 13.96 6.36 -3.34
CA LEU A 76 12.83 5.70 -2.63
C LEU A 76 12.61 6.20 -1.18
N PHE A 77 13.68 6.69 -0.54
CA PHE A 77 13.68 7.39 0.75
C PHE A 77 12.75 8.61 0.84
N THR A 78 12.52 9.32 -0.26
CA THR A 78 11.70 10.54 -0.31
C THR A 78 10.20 10.25 -0.31
N VAL A 79 9.79 9.00 -0.60
CA VAL A 79 8.38 8.57 -0.66
C VAL A 79 7.88 8.03 0.70
N VAL A 80 8.78 7.47 1.51
CA VAL A 80 8.44 6.91 2.84
C VAL A 80 7.88 7.98 3.77
N ILE A 81 8.49 9.17 3.79
CA ILE A 81 8.09 10.27 4.66
C ILE A 81 6.67 10.78 4.34
N PRO A 82 6.33 11.11 3.07
CA PRO A 82 4.96 11.46 2.69
C PRO A 82 3.93 10.38 3.01
N MET A 83 4.25 9.09 2.85
CA MET A 83 3.32 8.00 3.15
C MET A 83 2.98 7.92 4.64
N GLU A 84 3.98 8.05 5.51
CA GLU A 84 3.75 8.09 6.96
C GLU A 84 2.86 9.28 7.35
N TYR A 85 3.11 10.46 6.77
CA TYR A 85 2.28 11.64 7.02
C TYR A 85 0.86 11.50 6.50
N MET A 86 0.66 10.88 5.33
CA MET A 86 -0.67 10.62 4.78
C MET A 86 -1.49 9.70 5.69
N HIS A 87 -0.89 8.59 6.14
CA HIS A 87 -1.54 7.67 7.08
C HIS A 87 -1.88 8.35 8.41
N ARG A 88 -0.98 9.23 8.88
CA ARG A 88 -1.20 10.00 10.11
C ARG A 88 -2.35 10.99 9.97
N ILE A 89 -2.47 11.67 8.83
CA ILE A 89 -3.57 12.60 8.55
C ILE A 89 -4.91 11.86 8.54
N GLU A 90 -5.01 10.76 7.80
CA GLU A 90 -6.24 9.95 7.75
C GLU A 90 -6.67 9.50 9.17
N THR A 91 -5.71 9.04 9.97
CA THR A 91 -5.98 8.64 11.36
C THR A 91 -6.52 9.80 12.19
N LEU A 92 -5.93 10.99 12.06
CA LEU A 92 -6.34 12.19 12.78
C LEU A 92 -7.72 12.68 12.31
N GLU A 93 -8.00 12.64 11.01
CA GLU A 93 -9.31 13.00 10.47
C GLU A 93 -10.42 12.08 10.97
N CYS A 94 -10.17 10.76 11.01
CA CYS A 94 -11.10 9.81 11.61
C CYS A 94 -11.34 10.09 13.11
N GLN A 95 -10.31 10.47 13.86
CA GLN A 95 -10.44 10.83 15.27
C GLN A 95 -11.25 12.12 15.45
N VAL A 96 -11.00 13.14 14.64
CA VAL A 96 -11.76 14.41 14.65
C VAL A 96 -13.23 14.15 14.35
N GLN A 97 -13.54 13.36 13.31
CA GLN A 97 -14.92 13.00 12.97
C GLN A 97 -15.60 12.23 14.11
N SER A 98 -14.90 11.27 14.74
CA SER A 98 -15.41 10.51 15.89
C SER A 98 -15.71 11.41 17.10
N LEU A 99 -14.85 12.41 17.37
CA LEU A 99 -15.04 13.35 18.47
C LEU A 99 -16.19 14.34 18.19
N GLN A 100 -16.29 14.86 16.97
CA GLN A 100 -17.38 15.73 16.55
C GLN A 100 -18.73 15.00 16.62
N ALA A 101 -18.80 13.73 16.23
CA ALA A 101 -20.02 12.93 16.34
C ALA A 101 -20.48 12.70 17.80
N LYS A 102 -19.58 12.84 18.78
CA LYS A 102 -19.88 12.70 20.23
C LYS A 102 -20.28 14.02 20.88
N HIS A 103 -20.06 15.15 20.20
CA HIS A 103 -20.44 16.50 20.64
C HIS A 103 -21.27 17.20 19.55
N PRO A 104 -22.55 16.82 19.35
CA PRO A 104 -23.46 17.56 18.49
C PRO A 104 -23.79 18.96 19.03
#